data_AF-A0AAN6GIR4-F1
#
_entry.id   AF-A0AAN6GIR4-F1
#
_cell.length_a   1.000
_cell.length_b   1.000
_cell.length_c   1.000
_cell.angle_alpha   90.00
_cell.angle_beta   90.00
_cell.angle_gamma   90.00
#
_symmetry.space_group_name_H-M   'P 1'
#
loop_
_entity.id
_entity.type
_entity.pdbx_description
1 polymer ?
#
loop_
_entity_poly.entity_id
_entity_poly.type
_entity_poly.pdbx_seq_one_letter_code
_entity_poly.pdbx_strand_id
1 'polypeptide(L)'
;MSVLALTFPHLPPALQQTHIALFPNLDPRTASALRARLIAAASAPATEEGNAERERLNFAFLDARLLTGARHLKTGVHQALLAAARSLQGGAQGGMKTKTVHSEVLFALHPGGNIGDSIRKFGISPTTTSLLVLRVLPALPTSSPTASSAQERRTETLDKLLALFGEDASPPLAADLAPSWDEDEGLEKLDRALRQLTDWKEVESVYKLGRDAEVLFGGKDGEQGEEDRRRTWAERVVTSMVAMKPVAA
;
A
#
# COMPACT_ATOMS: atom_id res chain seq x y z
N MET A 1 9.60 -14.30 -8.51
CA MET A 1 8.69 -13.43 -7.74
C MET A 1 9.52 -12.72 -6.70
N SER A 2 9.43 -11.41 -6.63
CA SER A 2 10.28 -10.59 -5.79
C SER A 2 9.45 -9.56 -5.04
N VAL A 3 9.92 -9.17 -3.85
CA VAL A 3 9.28 -8.19 -2.97
C VAL A 3 10.11 -6.92 -3.01
N LEU A 4 9.47 -5.80 -3.33
CA LEU A 4 10.10 -4.49 -3.29
C LEU A 4 10.28 -4.07 -1.83
N ALA A 5 11.48 -3.64 -1.47
CA ALA A 5 11.77 -3.09 -0.13
C ALA A 5 11.97 -1.58 -0.24
N LEU A 6 11.16 -0.81 0.50
CA LEU A 6 11.33 0.63 0.68
C LEU A 6 12.02 0.90 2.01
N THR A 7 13.00 1.81 2.00
CA THR A 7 13.74 2.21 3.21
C THR A 7 13.45 3.65 3.60
N PHE A 8 13.17 3.88 4.88
CA PHE A 8 12.91 5.20 5.47
C PHE A 8 13.90 5.46 6.62
N PRO A 9 15.15 5.86 6.31
CA PRO A 9 16.24 5.88 7.29
C PRO A 9 16.05 6.92 8.41
N HIS A 10 15.24 7.96 8.17
CA HIS A 10 14.95 9.02 9.14
C HIS A 10 13.89 8.63 10.19
N LEU A 11 13.26 7.46 10.07
CA LEU A 11 12.24 6.98 11.00
C LEU A 11 12.83 6.13 12.12
N PRO A 12 12.10 5.92 13.24
CA PRO A 12 12.54 5.03 14.31
C PRO A 12 12.85 3.61 13.80
N PRO A 13 13.83 2.90 14.37
CA PRO A 13 14.26 1.58 13.90
C PRO A 13 13.14 0.56 13.71
N ALA A 14 12.05 0.63 14.49
CA ALA A 14 10.91 -0.27 14.35
C ALA A 14 10.12 -0.09 13.03
N LEU A 15 10.31 1.00 12.30
CA LEU A 15 9.49 1.44 11.16
C LEU A 15 10.30 1.77 9.90
N GLN A 16 11.58 1.40 9.86
CA GLN A 16 12.49 1.84 8.79
C GLN A 16 12.32 1.10 7.46
N GLN A 17 11.68 -0.07 7.45
CA GLN A 17 11.59 -0.89 6.25
C GLN A 17 10.15 -1.25 5.93
N THR A 18 9.76 -1.18 4.66
CA THR A 18 8.45 -1.64 4.19
C THR A 18 8.64 -2.56 3.00
N HIS A 19 8.08 -3.76 3.08
CA HIS A 19 8.06 -4.75 2.01
C HIS A 19 6.75 -4.69 1.25
N ILE A 20 6.80 -4.73 -0.07
CA ILE A 20 5.66 -4.57 -0.98
C ILE A 20 5.66 -5.68 -2.02
N ALA A 21 4.50 -6.30 -2.21
CA ALA A 21 4.23 -7.25 -3.28
C ALA A 21 2.96 -6.81 -4.03
N LEU A 22 2.99 -6.89 -5.36
CA LEU A 22 1.84 -6.62 -6.21
C LEU A 22 1.40 -7.93 -6.87
N PHE A 23 0.10 -8.21 -6.81
CA PHE A 23 -0.53 -9.36 -7.44
C PHE A 23 -1.50 -8.85 -8.51
N PRO A 24 -1.03 -8.67 -9.76
CA PRO A 24 -1.90 -8.38 -10.88
C PRO A 24 -2.72 -9.64 -11.21
N ASN A 25 -4.01 -9.48 -11.51
CA ASN A 25 -4.91 -10.56 -11.93
C ASN A 25 -5.20 -11.61 -10.84
N LEU A 26 -5.61 -11.17 -9.66
CA LEU A 26 -6.14 -12.01 -8.59
C LEU A 26 -7.53 -12.57 -8.95
N ASP A 27 -7.76 -13.86 -8.68
CA ASP A 27 -9.09 -14.48 -8.78
C ASP A 27 -10.04 -13.83 -7.74
N PRO A 28 -11.22 -13.32 -8.16
CA PRO A 28 -12.22 -12.77 -7.24
C PRO A 28 -12.60 -13.70 -6.08
N ARG A 29 -12.55 -15.03 -6.27
CA ARG A 29 -12.82 -16.00 -5.19
C ARG A 29 -11.77 -15.91 -4.09
N THR A 30 -10.50 -15.77 -4.46
CA THR A 30 -9.39 -15.59 -3.53
C THR A 30 -9.53 -14.27 -2.78
N ALA A 31 -9.89 -13.19 -3.48
CA ALA A 31 -10.11 -11.88 -2.85
C ALA A 31 -11.27 -11.93 -1.82
N SER A 32 -12.38 -12.58 -2.18
CA SER A 32 -13.53 -12.76 -1.30
C SER A 32 -13.19 -13.63 -0.07
N ALA A 33 -12.47 -14.74 -0.26
CA ALA A 33 -12.04 -15.62 0.81
C ALA A 33 -11.08 -14.90 1.78
N LEU A 34 -10.09 -14.18 1.25
CA LEU A 34 -9.15 -13.39 2.04
C LEU A 34 -9.87 -12.30 2.84
N ARG A 35 -10.82 -11.58 2.22
CA ARG A 35 -11.64 -10.58 2.91
C ARG A 35 -12.47 -11.20 4.04
N ALA A 36 -13.11 -12.35 3.80
CA ALA A 36 -13.88 -13.05 4.83
C ALA A 36 -12.99 -13.47 6.00
N ARG A 37 -11.80 -13.98 5.72
CA ARG A 37 -10.78 -14.36 6.71
C ARG A 37 -10.32 -13.16 7.54
N LEU A 38 -10.09 -12.00 6.91
CA LEU A 38 -9.73 -10.75 7.61
C LEU A 38 -10.85 -10.29 8.57
N ILE A 39 -12.11 -10.36 8.14
CA ILE A 39 -13.26 -9.98 8.97
C ILE A 39 -13.42 -10.97 10.15
N ALA A 40 -13.25 -12.26 9.90
CA ALA A 40 -13.30 -13.30 10.92
C ALA A 40 -12.19 -13.09 11.98
N ALA A 41 -10.95 -12.86 11.55
CA ALA A 41 -9.82 -12.61 12.44
C ALA A 41 -9.98 -11.31 13.24
N ALA A 42 -10.57 -10.27 12.65
CA ALA A 42 -10.88 -9.03 13.36
C ALA A 42 -11.94 -9.25 14.46
N SER A 43 -12.93 -10.10 14.18
CA SER A 43 -14.07 -10.38 15.07
C SER A 43 -13.81 -11.48 16.11
N ALA A 44 -12.71 -12.25 15.95
CA ALA A 44 -12.35 -13.33 16.86
C ALA A 44 -12.15 -12.84 18.31
N PRO A 45 -12.41 -13.65 19.34
CA PRO A 45 -12.07 -13.30 20.72
C PRO A 45 -10.55 -13.14 20.89
N ALA A 46 -10.13 -12.41 21.92
CA ALA A 46 -8.71 -12.21 22.25
C ALA A 46 -8.08 -13.46 22.92
N THR A 47 -8.30 -14.63 22.32
CA THR A 47 -7.60 -15.88 22.69
C THR A 47 -6.22 -15.91 22.05
N GLU A 48 -5.35 -16.79 22.53
CA GLU A 48 -4.01 -16.99 21.96
C GLU A 48 -4.07 -17.31 20.47
N GLU A 49 -5.00 -18.18 20.06
CA GLU A 49 -5.26 -18.55 18.67
C GLU A 49 -5.75 -17.36 17.84
N GLY A 50 -6.69 -16.57 18.38
CA GLY A 50 -7.21 -15.37 17.71
C GLY A 50 -6.14 -14.30 17.52
N ASN A 51 -5.24 -14.14 18.49
CA ASN A 51 -4.12 -13.21 18.39
C ASN A 51 -3.05 -13.71 17.41
N ALA A 52 -2.77 -15.01 17.39
CA ALA A 52 -1.87 -15.62 16.41
C ALA A 52 -2.38 -15.43 14.98
N GLU A 53 -3.68 -15.60 14.74
CA GLU A 53 -4.27 -15.40 13.41
C GLU A 53 -4.26 -13.93 12.98
N ARG A 54 -4.52 -13.00 13.92
CA ARG A 54 -4.37 -11.55 13.66
C ARG A 54 -2.94 -11.17 13.29
N GLU A 55 -1.95 -11.75 13.95
CA GLU A 55 -0.54 -11.49 13.64
C GLU A 55 -0.14 -12.09 12.29
N ARG A 56 -0.66 -13.28 11.94
CA ARG A 56 -0.49 -13.86 10.59
C ARG A 56 -1.05 -12.93 9.51
N LEU A 57 -2.17 -12.28 9.77
CA LEU A 57 -2.84 -11.35 8.85
C LEU A 57 -2.39 -9.90 9.02
N ASN A 58 -1.32 -9.63 9.77
CA ASN A 58 -0.82 -8.28 10.04
C ASN A 58 -0.04 -7.71 8.83
N PHE A 59 -0.80 -7.47 7.77
CA PHE A 59 -0.38 -6.86 6.50
C PHE A 59 -1.41 -5.82 6.10
N ALA A 60 -1.03 -4.87 5.26
CA ALA A 60 -1.99 -3.98 4.62
C ALA A 60 -2.35 -4.54 3.25
N PHE A 61 -3.64 -4.76 3.00
CA PHE A 61 -4.18 -5.29 1.76
C PHE A 61 -4.88 -4.15 1.02
N LEU A 62 -4.29 -3.69 -0.09
CA LEU A 62 -4.75 -2.54 -0.84
C LEU A 62 -5.28 -2.92 -2.21
N ASP A 63 -6.37 -2.30 -2.63
CA ASP A 63 -6.81 -2.35 -4.02
C ASP A 63 -5.86 -1.50 -4.87
N ALA A 64 -5.08 -2.15 -5.72
CA ALA A 64 -4.06 -1.48 -6.53
C ALA A 64 -4.67 -0.55 -7.60
N ARG A 65 -5.95 -0.72 -7.93
CA ARG A 65 -6.66 0.11 -8.92
C ARG A 65 -6.83 1.56 -8.47
N LEU A 66 -6.74 1.84 -7.17
CA LEU A 66 -6.82 3.19 -6.61
C LEU A 66 -5.45 3.86 -6.44
N LEU A 67 -4.36 3.15 -6.76
CA LEU A 67 -3.00 3.65 -6.61
C LEU A 67 -2.49 4.21 -7.94
N THR A 68 -2.49 5.53 -8.06
CA THR A 68 -2.10 6.25 -9.29
C THR A 68 -0.63 6.10 -9.70
N GLY A 69 0.26 5.74 -8.78
CA GLY A 69 1.70 5.61 -9.06
C GLY A 69 2.53 5.30 -7.83
N ALA A 70 3.82 5.00 -8.04
CA ALA A 70 4.72 4.60 -6.96
C ALA A 70 4.96 5.74 -5.95
N ARG A 71 4.99 6.99 -6.43
CA ARG A 71 5.13 8.18 -5.58
C ARG A 71 3.94 8.33 -4.62
N HIS A 72 2.72 8.18 -5.14
CA HIS A 72 1.51 8.23 -4.33
C HIS A 72 1.55 7.17 -3.21
N LEU A 73 1.90 5.93 -3.53
CA LEU A 73 2.05 4.87 -2.53
C LEU A 73 3.14 5.19 -1.50
N LYS A 74 4.34 5.57 -1.93
CA LYS A 74 5.48 5.89 -1.05
C LYS A 74 5.14 7.05 -0.12
N THR A 75 4.43 8.07 -0.60
CA THR A 75 3.93 9.18 0.21
C THR A 75 2.90 8.69 1.24
N GLY A 76 1.91 7.88 0.86
CA GLY A 76 0.92 7.36 1.81
C GLY A 76 1.53 6.47 2.90
N VAL A 77 2.48 5.61 2.52
CA VAL A 77 3.26 4.80 3.47
C VAL A 77 4.03 5.70 4.42
N HIS A 78 4.77 6.69 3.90
CA HIS A 78 5.54 7.62 4.73
C HIS A 78 4.66 8.38 5.73
N GLN A 79 3.50 8.87 5.32
CA GLN A 79 2.55 9.55 6.22
C GLN A 79 2.05 8.63 7.35
N ALA A 80 1.72 7.38 7.03
CA ALA A 80 1.32 6.40 8.03
C ALA A 80 2.45 6.05 9.01
N LEU A 81 3.67 5.90 8.51
CA LEU A 81 4.83 5.62 9.36
C LEU A 81 5.19 6.82 10.25
N LEU A 82 5.02 8.06 9.78
CA LEU A 82 5.14 9.26 10.61
C LEU A 82 4.10 9.28 11.74
N ALA A 83 2.85 8.93 11.44
CA ALA A 83 1.80 8.80 12.46
C ALA A 83 2.17 7.76 13.52
N ALA A 84 2.67 6.60 13.08
CA ALA A 84 3.14 5.53 13.96
C ALA A 84 4.35 5.95 14.81
N ALA A 85 5.32 6.66 14.22
CA ALA A 85 6.49 7.16 14.94
C ALA A 85 6.09 8.14 16.07
N ARG A 86 5.10 9.01 15.84
CA ARG A 86 4.57 9.90 16.88
C ARG A 86 3.90 9.12 18.02
N SER A 87 3.10 8.11 17.69
CA SER A 87 2.48 7.22 18.69
C SER A 87 3.52 6.53 19.58
N LEU A 88 4.69 6.17 19.06
CA LEU A 88 5.78 5.57 19.85
C LEU A 88 6.45 6.57 20.81
N GLN A 89 6.47 7.86 20.46
CA GLN A 89 7.15 8.89 21.25
C GLN A 89 6.30 9.41 22.42
N GLY A 90 5.06 8.91 22.60
CA GLY A 90 4.21 9.24 23.75
C GLY A 90 3.83 10.72 23.86
N GLY A 91 3.98 11.49 22.78
CA GLY A 91 3.63 12.90 22.75
C GLY A 91 2.12 13.12 22.91
N ALA A 92 1.73 14.14 23.68
CA ALA A 92 0.34 14.51 23.93
C ALA A 92 -0.41 15.04 22.69
N GLN A 93 0.27 15.19 21.56
CA GLN A 93 -0.28 15.68 20.29
C GLN A 93 0.14 14.74 19.15
N GLY A 94 -0.85 14.10 18.56
CA GLY A 94 -0.71 13.35 17.32
C GLY A 94 -0.25 11.90 17.42
N GLY A 95 -0.79 11.07 16.53
CA GLY A 95 -0.51 9.64 16.46
C GLY A 95 -1.35 8.94 15.39
N MET A 96 -1.26 7.62 15.32
CA MET A 96 -2.12 6.79 14.48
C MET A 96 -3.58 6.95 14.89
N LYS A 97 -4.47 7.10 13.91
CA LYS A 97 -5.92 7.04 14.17
C LYS A 97 -6.45 5.62 14.17
N THR A 98 -5.73 4.70 13.53
CA THR A 98 -6.09 3.29 13.41
C THR A 98 -5.33 2.42 14.41
N LYS A 99 -5.75 1.14 14.52
CA LYS A 99 -5.17 0.19 15.48
C LYS A 99 -3.78 -0.32 15.09
N THR A 100 -3.46 -0.31 13.80
CA THR A 100 -2.21 -0.88 13.28
C THR A 100 -1.60 0.06 12.24
N VAL A 101 -0.27 0.08 12.15
CA VAL A 101 0.45 0.86 11.13
C VAL A 101 0.00 0.50 9.71
N HIS A 102 -0.34 -0.78 9.47
CA HIS A 102 -0.86 -1.26 8.20
C HIS A 102 -2.22 -0.61 7.86
N SER A 103 -3.15 -0.56 8.83
CA SER A 103 -4.44 0.13 8.63
C SER A 103 -4.26 1.64 8.46
N GLU A 104 -3.23 2.20 9.08
CA GLU A 104 -2.89 3.62 8.97
C GLU A 104 -2.46 3.96 7.55
N VAL A 105 -1.84 3.03 6.80
CA VAL A 105 -1.52 3.25 5.36
C VAL A 105 -2.80 3.44 4.55
N LEU A 106 -3.81 2.59 4.73
CA LEU A 106 -5.10 2.74 4.04
C LEU A 106 -5.77 4.06 4.41
N PHE A 107 -5.69 4.42 5.70
CA PHE A 107 -6.20 5.69 6.18
C PHE A 107 -5.45 6.88 5.55
N ALA A 108 -4.13 6.84 5.48
CA ALA A 108 -3.30 7.92 4.94
C ALA A 108 -3.57 8.16 3.45
N LEU A 109 -3.73 7.10 2.66
CA LEU A 109 -4.00 7.20 1.22
C LEU A 109 -5.38 7.81 0.94
N HIS A 110 -6.40 7.49 1.74
CA HIS A 110 -7.74 8.01 1.51
C HIS A 110 -7.83 9.52 1.80
N PRO A 111 -8.46 10.34 0.93
CA PRO A 111 -8.54 11.80 1.13
C PRO A 111 -9.44 12.20 2.31
N GLY A 112 -10.45 11.39 2.63
CA GLY A 112 -11.36 11.64 3.74
C GLY A 112 -10.83 11.21 5.12
N GLY A 113 -11.48 11.71 6.19
CA GLY A 113 -11.13 11.44 7.58
C GLY A 113 -11.81 10.21 8.23
N ASN A 114 -12.65 9.48 7.50
CA ASN A 114 -13.37 8.32 8.02
C ASN A 114 -12.55 7.03 7.82
N ILE A 115 -12.14 6.39 8.92
CA ILE A 115 -11.37 5.14 8.92
C ILE A 115 -12.12 4.00 8.21
N GLY A 116 -13.43 3.88 8.46
CA GLY A 116 -14.26 2.85 7.84
C GLY A 116 -14.34 3.00 6.33
N ASP A 117 -14.48 4.24 5.83
CA ASP A 117 -14.49 4.51 4.39
C ASP A 117 -13.11 4.28 3.77
N SER A 118 -12.02 4.65 4.46
CA SER A 118 -10.66 4.35 4.03
C SER A 118 -10.44 2.85 3.81
N ILE A 119 -10.84 2.02 4.78
CA ILE A 119 -10.70 0.55 4.68
C ILE A 119 -11.62 -0.01 3.58
N ARG A 120 -12.85 0.52 3.44
CA ARG A 120 -13.79 0.05 2.41
C ARG A 120 -13.38 0.41 0.99
N LYS A 121 -12.75 1.58 0.79
CA LYS A 121 -12.34 2.07 -0.52
C LYS A 121 -10.97 1.55 -0.92
N PHE A 122 -9.95 1.79 -0.09
CA PHE A 122 -8.57 1.41 -0.41
C PHE A 122 -8.24 -0.03 -0.03
N GLY A 123 -9.06 -0.68 0.79
CA GLY A 123 -8.85 -2.07 1.19
C GLY A 123 -9.41 -3.08 0.20
N ILE A 124 -9.15 -4.36 0.47
CA ILE A 124 -9.63 -5.46 -0.36
C ILE A 124 -11.17 -5.55 -0.39
N SER A 125 -11.72 -5.69 -1.59
CA SER A 125 -13.13 -5.94 -1.86
C SER A 125 -13.31 -7.34 -2.48
N PRO A 126 -14.54 -7.91 -2.47
CA PRO A 126 -14.80 -9.18 -3.17
C PRO A 126 -14.56 -9.11 -4.68
N THR A 127 -14.54 -7.89 -5.24
CA THR A 127 -14.33 -7.62 -6.66
C THR A 127 -12.89 -7.20 -6.97
N THR A 128 -11.98 -7.22 -5.98
CA THR A 128 -10.60 -6.78 -6.19
C THR A 128 -9.86 -7.80 -7.06
N THR A 129 -9.42 -7.34 -8.24
CA THR A 129 -8.65 -8.12 -9.20
C THR A 129 -7.17 -7.78 -9.19
N SER A 130 -6.78 -6.67 -8.56
CA SER A 130 -5.40 -6.24 -8.45
C SER A 130 -5.12 -5.87 -7.00
N LEU A 131 -4.29 -6.68 -6.34
CA LEU A 131 -4.03 -6.57 -4.91
C LEU A 131 -2.57 -6.16 -4.69
N LEU A 132 -2.36 -5.07 -3.95
CA LEU A 132 -1.06 -4.72 -3.41
C LEU A 132 -1.03 -5.06 -1.93
N VAL A 133 -0.04 -5.83 -1.51
CA VAL A 133 0.14 -6.20 -0.10
C VAL A 133 1.43 -5.56 0.41
N LEU A 134 1.37 -4.94 1.58
CA LEU A 134 2.55 -4.38 2.23
C LEU A 134 2.68 -4.82 3.69
N ARG A 135 3.94 -4.93 4.13
CA ARG A 135 4.31 -5.19 5.53
C ARG A 135 5.36 -4.19 5.99
N VAL A 136 5.12 -3.58 7.15
CA VAL A 136 6.11 -2.75 7.84
C VAL A 136 7.00 -3.65 8.71
N LEU A 137 8.30 -3.42 8.63
CA LEU A 137 9.33 -4.21 9.29
C LEU A 137 10.32 -3.29 10.02
N PRO A 138 10.93 -3.77 11.11
CA PRO A 138 12.03 -3.07 11.74
C PRO A 138 13.26 -3.06 10.82
N ALA A 139 14.16 -2.12 11.07
CA ALA A 139 15.46 -2.02 10.45
C ALA A 139 16.21 -3.35 10.51
N LEU A 140 17.11 -3.58 9.53
CA LEU A 140 18.04 -4.69 9.64
C LEU A 140 18.99 -4.42 10.82
N PRO A 141 19.30 -5.45 11.62
CA PRO A 141 20.28 -5.32 12.69
C PRO A 141 21.64 -4.92 12.12
N THR A 142 22.23 -3.87 12.68
CA THR A 142 23.53 -3.29 12.28
C THR A 142 24.71 -4.24 12.44
N SER A 143 24.55 -5.36 13.15
CA SER A 143 25.56 -6.41 13.28
C SER A 143 25.70 -7.30 12.03
N SER A 144 24.75 -7.27 11.10
CA SER A 144 24.78 -8.07 9.86
C SER A 144 24.02 -7.46 8.67
N PRO A 145 24.33 -6.22 8.24
CA PRO A 145 23.76 -5.62 7.04
C PRO A 145 24.46 -6.18 5.79
N THR A 146 24.38 -7.49 5.56
CA THR A 146 24.84 -8.11 4.32
C THR A 146 23.68 -8.19 3.33
N ALA A 147 23.99 -8.20 2.03
CA ALA A 147 22.98 -8.41 1.00
C ALA A 147 22.20 -9.73 1.21
N SER A 148 22.84 -10.76 1.79
CA SER A 148 22.24 -12.06 2.12
C SER A 148 21.13 -11.96 3.17
N SER A 149 21.33 -11.23 4.27
CA SER A 149 20.32 -11.13 5.33
C SER A 149 19.08 -10.36 4.88
N ALA A 150 19.27 -9.32 4.04
CA ALA A 150 18.18 -8.59 3.41
C ALA A 150 17.42 -9.45 2.38
N GLN A 151 18.12 -10.33 1.68
CA GLN A 151 17.52 -11.31 0.77
C GLN A 151 16.67 -12.32 1.52
N GLU A 152 17.22 -12.95 2.56
CA GLU A 152 16.51 -13.93 3.40
C GLU A 152 15.23 -13.37 4.00
N ARG A 153 15.26 -12.11 4.48
CA ARG A 153 14.06 -11.45 5.01
C ARG A 153 13.00 -11.18 3.94
N ARG A 154 13.41 -10.87 2.70
CA ARG A 154 12.48 -10.69 1.58
C ARG A 154 11.84 -12.01 1.16
N THR A 155 12.61 -13.09 1.08
CA THR A 155 12.09 -14.43 0.79
C THR A 155 11.15 -14.90 1.90
N GLU A 156 11.52 -14.71 3.17
CA GLU A 156 10.65 -15.02 4.30
C GLU A 156 9.33 -14.22 4.25
N THR A 157 9.40 -12.95 3.87
CA THR A 157 8.18 -12.13 3.71
C THR A 157 7.32 -12.65 2.57
N LEU A 158 7.93 -13.05 1.44
CA LEU A 158 7.23 -13.62 0.31
C LEU A 158 6.55 -14.95 0.70
N ASP A 159 7.24 -15.83 1.40
CA ASP A 159 6.69 -17.11 1.85
C ASP A 159 5.50 -16.88 2.79
N LYS A 160 5.63 -15.94 3.73
CA LYS A 160 4.52 -15.52 4.60
C LYS A 160 3.34 -14.98 3.81
N LEU A 161 3.57 -14.18 2.77
CA LEU A 161 2.53 -13.63 1.90
C LEU A 161 1.83 -14.72 1.10
N LEU A 162 2.58 -15.65 0.51
CA LEU A 162 2.03 -16.76 -0.27
C LEU A 162 1.19 -17.69 0.62
N ALA A 163 1.61 -17.93 1.86
CA ALA A 163 0.84 -18.70 2.83
C ALA A 163 -0.52 -18.07 3.20
N LEU A 164 -0.74 -16.77 2.92
CA LEU A 164 -2.03 -16.12 3.16
C LEU A 164 -3.11 -16.58 2.19
N PHE A 165 -2.73 -16.96 0.97
CA PHE A 165 -3.66 -17.30 -0.12
C PHE A 165 -4.14 -18.77 -0.09
N GLY A 166 -3.60 -19.60 0.82
CA GLY A 166 -3.98 -21.01 0.98
C GLY A 166 -3.35 -21.94 -0.08
N GLU A 167 -3.39 -23.25 0.17
CA GLU A 167 -2.82 -24.28 -0.72
C GLU A 167 -3.74 -24.64 -1.90
N ASP A 168 -5.05 -24.38 -1.78
CA ASP A 168 -6.08 -24.81 -2.75
C ASP A 168 -6.24 -23.88 -3.96
N ALA A 169 -5.62 -22.71 -3.95
CA ALA A 169 -5.64 -21.76 -5.05
C ALA A 169 -4.26 -21.68 -5.70
N SER A 170 -4.17 -21.79 -7.03
CA SER A 170 -2.93 -21.46 -7.75
C SER A 170 -2.42 -20.12 -7.26
N PRO A 171 -1.20 -20.04 -6.67
CA PRO A 171 -0.74 -18.83 -6.03
C PRO A 171 -0.75 -17.69 -7.04
N PRO A 172 -1.35 -16.53 -6.72
CA PRO A 172 -1.41 -15.42 -7.66
C PRO A 172 0.00 -15.04 -8.06
N LEU A 173 0.21 -14.80 -9.36
CA LEU A 173 1.53 -14.47 -9.87
C LEU A 173 1.90 -13.07 -9.39
N ALA A 174 2.81 -12.97 -8.41
CA ALA A 174 3.32 -11.67 -8.00
C ALA A 174 4.09 -11.04 -9.16
N ALA A 175 3.84 -9.76 -9.42
CA ALA A 175 4.64 -8.96 -10.32
C ALA A 175 6.10 -8.98 -9.87
N ASP A 176 7.02 -9.11 -10.82
CA ASP A 176 8.45 -9.08 -10.53
C ASP A 176 8.91 -7.63 -10.32
N LEU A 177 8.70 -7.14 -9.09
CA LEU A 177 8.95 -5.76 -8.71
C LEU A 177 10.39 -5.47 -8.30
N ALA A 178 11.20 -6.48 -8.00
CA ALA A 178 12.58 -6.32 -7.53
C ALA A 178 13.51 -7.46 -8.02
N PRO A 179 13.71 -7.63 -9.34
CA PRO A 179 14.73 -8.54 -9.86
C PRO A 179 16.16 -8.01 -9.65
N SER A 180 16.30 -6.70 -9.38
CA SER A 180 17.53 -6.07 -8.89
C SER A 180 17.29 -5.54 -7.48
N TRP A 181 18.36 -5.46 -6.69
CA TRP A 181 18.33 -4.96 -5.31
C TRP A 181 18.18 -3.44 -5.21
N ASP A 182 17.95 -2.78 -6.34
CA ASP A 182 17.84 -1.34 -6.48
C ASP A 182 16.40 -0.88 -6.20
N GLU A 183 16.23 -0.02 -5.20
CA GLU A 183 14.93 0.54 -4.83
C GLU A 183 14.32 1.35 -5.98
N ASP A 184 15.14 2.08 -6.74
CA ASP A 184 14.66 2.98 -7.79
C ASP A 184 14.15 2.18 -8.99
N GLU A 185 14.88 1.14 -9.42
CA GLU A 185 14.41 0.24 -10.49
C GLU A 185 13.10 -0.46 -10.11
N GLY A 186 12.97 -0.86 -8.85
CA GLY A 186 11.75 -1.50 -8.38
C GLY A 186 10.56 -0.55 -8.28
N LEU A 187 10.80 0.71 -7.89
CA LEU A 187 9.79 1.77 -7.94
C LEU A 187 9.34 2.07 -9.37
N GLU A 188 10.25 2.12 -10.35
CA GLU A 188 9.90 2.30 -11.77
C GLU A 188 9.03 1.16 -12.31
N LYS A 189 9.34 -0.09 -11.94
CA LYS A 189 8.53 -1.26 -12.30
C LYS A 189 7.16 -1.22 -11.66
N LEU A 190 7.09 -0.85 -10.38
CA LEU A 190 5.83 -0.64 -9.70
C LEU A 190 5.00 0.45 -10.38
N ASP A 191 5.61 1.59 -10.72
CA ASP A 191 4.94 2.70 -11.40
C ASP A 191 4.36 2.25 -12.75
N ARG A 192 5.16 1.52 -13.54
CA ARG A 192 4.72 0.96 -14.83
C ARG A 192 3.54 0.02 -14.68
N ALA A 193 3.56 -0.87 -13.67
CA ALA A 193 2.47 -1.78 -13.40
C ALA A 193 1.20 -1.02 -12.96
N LEU A 194 1.34 -0.07 -12.04
CA LEU A 194 0.21 0.74 -11.54
C LEU A 194 -0.44 1.59 -12.64
N ARG A 195 0.34 2.16 -13.58
CA ARG A 195 -0.20 2.89 -14.73
C ARG A 195 -1.15 2.06 -15.59
N GLN A 196 -0.95 0.74 -15.65
CA GLN A 196 -1.80 -0.18 -16.41
C GLN A 196 -3.03 -0.65 -15.61
N LEU A 197 -2.95 -0.65 -14.28
CA LEU A 197 -3.98 -1.20 -13.39
C LEU A 197 -4.91 -0.12 -12.81
N THR A 198 -4.48 1.15 -12.77
CA THR A 198 -5.24 2.25 -12.16
C THR A 198 -6.59 2.47 -12.85
N ASP A 199 -7.68 2.43 -12.08
CA ASP A 199 -9.00 2.88 -12.52
C ASP A 199 -9.15 4.38 -12.26
N TRP A 200 -8.85 5.18 -13.28
CA TRP A 200 -8.91 6.64 -13.19
C TRP A 200 -10.30 7.17 -12.89
N LYS A 201 -11.37 6.48 -13.30
CA LYS A 201 -12.75 6.92 -12.97
C LYS A 201 -13.01 6.80 -11.48
N GLU A 202 -12.56 5.70 -10.88
CA GLU A 202 -12.71 5.50 -9.43
C GLU A 202 -11.81 6.46 -8.65
N VAL A 203 -10.56 6.68 -9.09
CA VAL A 203 -9.64 7.67 -8.50
C VAL A 203 -10.24 9.07 -8.53
N GLU A 204 -10.70 9.54 -9.70
CA GLU A 204 -11.33 10.87 -9.84
C GLU A 204 -12.54 11.02 -8.92
N SER A 205 -13.35 9.96 -8.78
CA SER A 205 -14.49 9.94 -7.86
C SER A 205 -14.07 10.00 -6.39
N VAL A 206 -13.05 9.25 -5.99
CA VAL A 206 -12.58 9.17 -4.59
C VAL A 206 -11.91 10.48 -4.16
N TYR A 207 -11.05 11.05 -5.01
CA TYR A 207 -10.34 12.30 -4.75
C TYR A 207 -11.12 13.55 -5.14
N LYS A 208 -12.34 13.39 -5.68
CA LYS A 208 -13.21 14.47 -6.14
C LYS A 208 -12.47 15.42 -7.10
N LEU A 209 -11.72 14.85 -8.04
CA LEU A 209 -11.00 15.61 -9.05
C LEU A 209 -12.02 16.21 -10.04
N GLY A 210 -12.04 17.54 -10.15
CA GLY A 210 -12.96 18.25 -11.05
C GLY A 210 -12.54 18.14 -12.51
N ARG A 211 -13.51 18.22 -13.43
CA ARG A 211 -13.26 18.29 -14.89
C ARG A 211 -12.59 19.60 -15.32
N ASP A 212 -12.70 20.65 -14.50
CA ASP A 212 -12.12 21.98 -14.76
C ASP A 212 -10.59 21.99 -14.78
N ALA A 213 -9.94 20.85 -14.49
CA ALA A 213 -8.53 20.63 -14.74
C ALA A 213 -8.14 20.98 -16.18
N GLU A 214 -9.03 20.74 -17.16
CA GLU A 214 -8.80 21.06 -18.59
C GLU A 214 -8.53 22.55 -18.83
N VAL A 215 -9.13 23.45 -18.03
CA VAL A 215 -8.96 24.91 -18.16
C VAL A 215 -7.59 25.38 -17.65
N LEU A 216 -7.01 24.67 -16.68
CA LEU A 216 -5.70 25.01 -16.10
C LEU A 216 -4.51 24.70 -17.02
N PHE A 217 -4.70 23.88 -18.06
CA PHE A 217 -3.59 23.34 -18.86
C PHE A 217 -3.61 23.67 -20.34
N GLY A 218 -4.47 24.60 -20.78
CA GLY A 218 -4.42 25.27 -22.09
C GLY A 218 -3.65 24.51 -23.18
N GLY A 219 -4.30 23.57 -23.86
CA GLY A 219 -3.67 22.85 -24.95
C GLY A 219 -4.69 22.18 -25.86
N LYS A 220 -4.87 22.74 -27.06
CA LYS A 220 -5.28 21.98 -28.24
C LYS A 220 -4.13 21.04 -28.60
N ASP A 221 -4.41 19.76 -28.82
CA ASP A 221 -3.78 18.83 -29.76
C ASP A 221 -3.66 17.39 -29.19
N GLY A 222 -4.37 16.45 -29.84
CA GLY A 222 -4.20 14.99 -29.77
C GLY A 222 -4.76 14.27 -28.53
N GLU A 223 -5.81 13.44 -28.73
CA GLU A 223 -6.53 12.69 -27.67
C GLU A 223 -5.60 11.89 -26.72
N GLN A 224 -4.56 11.22 -27.24
CA GLN A 224 -3.65 10.40 -26.42
C GLN A 224 -2.65 11.22 -25.59
N GLY A 225 -2.16 12.35 -26.12
CA GLY A 225 -1.21 13.20 -25.41
C GLY A 225 -1.89 14.02 -24.30
N GLU A 226 -3.16 14.37 -24.52
CA GLU A 226 -4.00 15.03 -23.54
C GLU A 226 -4.32 14.13 -22.34
N GLU A 227 -4.65 12.86 -22.59
CA GLU A 227 -4.97 11.90 -21.54
C GLU A 227 -3.76 11.61 -20.62
N ASP A 228 -2.56 11.42 -21.17
CA ASP A 228 -1.36 11.16 -20.37
C ASP A 228 -0.94 12.39 -19.52
N ARG A 229 -1.11 13.60 -20.07
CA ARG A 229 -0.93 14.86 -19.32
C ARG A 229 -1.92 14.97 -18.17
N ARG A 230 -3.19 14.66 -18.42
CA ARG A 230 -4.25 14.65 -17.40
C ARG A 230 -3.96 13.65 -16.28
N ARG A 231 -3.54 12.43 -16.63
CA ARG A 231 -3.15 11.40 -15.65
C ARG A 231 -1.96 11.83 -14.81
N THR A 232 -0.93 12.40 -15.43
CA THR A 232 0.25 12.92 -14.72
C THR A 232 -0.11 14.08 -13.78
N TRP A 233 -1.02 14.96 -14.18
CA TRP A 233 -1.55 16.00 -13.31
C TRP A 233 -2.35 15.42 -12.15
N ALA A 234 -3.27 14.50 -12.42
CA ALA A 234 -4.10 13.86 -11.42
C ALA A 234 -3.23 13.12 -10.38
N GLU A 235 -2.20 12.38 -10.81
CA GLU A 235 -1.22 11.72 -9.94
C GLU A 235 -0.54 12.74 -8.99
N ARG A 236 -0.13 13.90 -9.51
CA ARG A 236 0.48 14.97 -8.70
C ARG A 236 -0.49 15.53 -7.68
N VAL A 237 -1.72 15.84 -8.08
CA VAL A 237 -2.75 16.36 -7.18
C VAL A 237 -3.08 15.35 -6.09
N VAL A 238 -3.30 14.08 -6.46
CA VAL A 238 -3.54 12.98 -5.52
C VAL A 238 -2.39 12.84 -4.53
N THR A 239 -1.15 12.82 -5.02
CA THR A 239 0.05 12.74 -4.17
C THR A 239 0.13 13.93 -3.22
N SER A 240 -0.14 15.15 -3.70
CA SER A 240 -0.17 16.36 -2.87
C SER A 240 -1.27 16.31 -1.82
N MET A 241 -2.49 15.86 -2.16
CA MET A 241 -3.59 15.70 -1.20
C MET A 241 -3.22 14.72 -0.08
N VAL A 242 -2.59 13.59 -0.42
CA VAL A 242 -2.11 12.61 0.57
C VAL A 242 -0.98 13.21 1.42
N ALA A 243 -0.04 13.92 0.80
CA ALA A 243 1.08 14.56 1.51
C ALA A 243 0.63 15.68 2.47
N MET A 244 -0.43 16.40 2.12
CA MET A 244 -1.00 17.48 2.93
C MET A 244 -2.01 17.00 3.96
N LYS A 245 -2.36 15.70 3.96
CA LYS A 245 -3.26 15.14 4.96
C LYS A 245 -2.62 15.32 6.33
N PRO A 246 -3.30 15.99 7.28
CA PRO A 246 -2.73 16.17 8.60
C PRO A 246 -2.57 14.81 9.25
N VAL A 247 -1.31 14.40 9.44
CA VAL A 247 -0.96 13.41 10.45
C VAL A 247 -1.47 13.99 11.74
N ALA A 248 -2.41 13.30 12.40
CA ALA A 248 -3.18 13.82 13.52
C ALA A 248 -2.30 14.68 14.44
N ALA A 249 -2.82 15.85 14.82
CA ALA A 249 -2.30 16.67 15.91
C ALA A 249 -2.98 16.27 17.22
#